data_AF-A0A7D8ERU7-F1
#
_entry.id   AF-A0A7D8ERU7-F1
#
_cell.length_a   1.000
_cell.length_b   1.000
_cell.length_c   1.000
_cell.angle_alpha   90.00
_cell.angle_beta   90.00
_cell.angle_gamma   90.00
#
_symmetry.space_group_name_H-M   'P 1'
#
loop_
_entity.id
_entity.type
_entity.pdbx_description
1 polymer ?
#
loop_
_entity_poly.entity_id
_entity_poly.type
_entity_poly.pdbx_seq_one_letter_code
_entity_poly.pdbx_strand_id
1 'polypeptide(L)'
;MTTITNNKLPEWRTALDKCVENYQSTRAWYEENRDSPAALDDMERAEDQLANFVKKCGFSIVLGLLDEIDELQELRHSCLALRGEIEDVQAQLYEAENRNNADDEELQERRKADSAEPLAWTDEEELRDLRAVGFCEMFSVEPISKDADIRRVIPLYRHAQPTLVVPPAIEPDYEVIKSILPTANPDEYACCIAADMWNACRAAMLQGKTSAVRAPKSGEVSCG
;
A
#
# COMPACT_ATOMS: atom_id res chain seq x y z
N MET A 1 0.70 -34.89 -13.80
CA MET A 1 0.27 -36.10 -14.54
C MET A 1 0.43 -35.80 -16.01
N THR A 2 1.44 -36.36 -16.66
CA THR A 2 1.71 -36.12 -18.08
C THR A 2 0.82 -37.06 -18.89
N THR A 3 -0.32 -36.57 -19.35
CA THR A 3 -1.14 -37.27 -20.34
C THR A 3 -0.36 -37.30 -21.64
N ILE A 4 0.26 -38.45 -21.94
CA ILE A 4 0.72 -38.76 -23.29
C ILE A 4 -0.55 -38.97 -24.11
N THR A 5 -1.13 -37.89 -24.61
CA THR A 5 -2.23 -37.98 -25.56
C THR A 5 -1.63 -38.52 -26.85
N ASN A 6 -2.11 -39.68 -27.28
CA ASN A 6 -1.84 -40.27 -28.59
C ASN A 6 -2.58 -39.45 -29.68
N ASN A 7 -2.39 -38.13 -29.65
CA ASN A 7 -3.13 -37.16 -30.42
C ASN A 7 -2.33 -36.85 -31.69
N LYS A 8 -2.82 -37.32 -32.84
CA LYS A 8 -2.23 -37.04 -34.15
C LYS A 8 -2.58 -35.65 -34.68
N LEU A 9 -3.33 -34.85 -33.92
CA LEU A 9 -3.73 -33.50 -34.30
C LEU A 9 -2.54 -32.59 -34.69
N PRO A 10 -1.38 -32.57 -34.00
CA PRO A 10 -0.24 -31.78 -34.43
C PRO A 10 0.32 -32.22 -35.80
N GLU A 11 0.37 -33.53 -36.04
CA GLU A 11 0.81 -34.09 -37.33
C GLU A 11 -0.18 -33.74 -38.44
N TRP A 12 -1.48 -33.86 -38.18
CA TRP A 12 -2.53 -33.54 -39.13
C TRP A 12 -2.63 -32.05 -39.44
N ARG A 13 -2.43 -31.17 -38.45
CA ARG A 13 -2.32 -29.71 -38.64
C ARG A 13 -1.17 -29.38 -39.58
N THR A 14 0.03 -29.91 -39.28
CA THR A 14 1.23 -29.71 -40.12
C THR A 14 1.02 -30.22 -41.56
N ALA A 15 0.35 -31.36 -41.73
CA ALA A 15 0.07 -31.92 -43.04
C ALA A 15 -1.00 -31.12 -43.80
N LEU A 16 -2.04 -30.63 -43.11
CA LEU A 16 -3.04 -29.75 -43.68
C LEU A 16 -2.41 -28.45 -44.18
N ASP A 17 -1.57 -27.81 -43.36
CA ASP A 17 -0.88 -26.57 -43.70
C ASP A 17 -0.05 -26.74 -44.98
N LYS A 18 0.72 -27.83 -45.10
CA LYS A 18 1.48 -28.15 -46.32
C LYS A 18 0.59 -28.35 -47.54
N CYS A 19 -0.54 -29.05 -47.40
CA CYS A 19 -1.49 -29.23 -48.51
C CYS A 19 -2.10 -27.90 -48.96
N VAL A 20 -2.44 -27.02 -48.00
CA VAL A 20 -2.97 -25.69 -48.27
C VAL A 20 -1.93 -24.80 -48.95
N GLU A 21 -0.69 -24.78 -48.46
CA GLU A 21 0.43 -24.04 -49.07
C GLU A 21 0.71 -24.49 -50.50
N ASN A 22 0.69 -25.81 -50.75
CA ASN A 22 0.87 -26.36 -52.09
C ASN A 22 -0.26 -25.89 -53.04
N TYR A 23 -1.51 -26.03 -52.63
CA TYR A 23 -2.66 -25.55 -53.41
C TYR A 23 -2.58 -24.04 -53.70
N GLN A 24 -2.26 -23.24 -52.68
CA GLN A 24 -2.11 -21.78 -52.85
C GLN A 24 -0.99 -21.42 -53.83
N SER A 25 0.15 -22.11 -53.74
CA SER A 25 1.29 -21.89 -54.64
C SER A 25 0.97 -22.28 -56.08
N THR A 26 0.34 -23.44 -56.30
CA THR A 26 -0.04 -23.90 -57.64
C THR A 26 -1.14 -23.02 -58.25
N ARG A 27 -2.09 -22.56 -57.43
CA ARG A 27 -3.12 -21.61 -57.87
C ARG A 27 -2.53 -20.28 -58.30
N ALA A 28 -1.59 -19.73 -57.52
CA ALA A 28 -0.89 -18.50 -57.89
C ALA A 28 -0.16 -18.65 -59.24
N TRP A 29 0.52 -19.78 -59.44
CA TRP A 29 1.16 -20.07 -60.71
C TRP A 29 0.18 -20.20 -61.89
N TYR A 30 -0.96 -20.86 -61.69
CA TYR A 30 -2.03 -20.92 -62.70
C TYR A 30 -2.59 -19.55 -63.04
N GLU A 31 -2.80 -18.69 -62.05
CA GLU A 31 -3.31 -17.34 -62.27
C GLU A 31 -2.35 -16.49 -63.15
N GLU A 32 -1.05 -16.73 -63.05
CA GLU A 32 -0.02 -16.12 -63.91
C GLU A 32 0.10 -16.78 -65.31
N ASN A 33 -0.35 -18.02 -65.46
CA ASN A 33 -0.14 -18.85 -66.66
C ASN A 33 -1.45 -19.46 -67.20
N ARG A 34 -2.51 -18.65 -67.28
CA ARG A 34 -3.88 -19.12 -67.62
C ARG A 34 -4.02 -19.82 -68.97
N ASP A 35 -3.15 -19.50 -69.93
CA ASP A 35 -3.16 -20.10 -71.26
C ASP A 35 -2.46 -21.48 -71.32
N SER A 36 -1.84 -21.91 -70.21
CA SER A 36 -1.12 -23.19 -70.10
C SER A 36 -2.05 -24.30 -69.58
N PRO A 37 -2.34 -25.34 -70.37
CA PRO A 37 -3.12 -26.50 -69.91
C PRO A 37 -2.44 -27.22 -68.73
N ALA A 38 -1.11 -27.27 -68.70
CA ALA A 38 -0.37 -27.88 -67.61
C ALA A 38 -0.59 -27.15 -66.28
N ALA A 39 -0.82 -25.83 -66.32
CA ALA A 39 -1.09 -25.06 -65.13
C ALA A 39 -2.49 -25.33 -64.54
N LEU A 40 -3.46 -25.61 -65.40
CA LEU A 40 -4.77 -26.05 -64.96
C LEU A 40 -4.71 -27.46 -64.33
N ASP A 41 -4.06 -28.41 -65.02
CA ASP A 41 -3.93 -29.80 -64.55
C ASP A 41 -3.23 -29.89 -63.18
N ASP A 42 -2.15 -29.13 -62.98
CA ASP A 42 -1.44 -29.11 -61.69
C ASP A 42 -2.29 -28.49 -60.57
N MET A 43 -3.07 -27.44 -60.88
CA MET A 43 -3.98 -26.81 -59.91
C MET A 43 -5.10 -27.76 -59.51
N GLU A 44 -5.75 -28.40 -60.47
CA GLU A 44 -6.81 -29.40 -60.21
C GLU A 44 -6.26 -30.57 -59.38
N ARG A 45 -5.04 -31.03 -59.69
CA ARG A 45 -4.38 -32.07 -58.90
C ARG A 45 -4.11 -31.64 -57.46
N ALA A 46 -3.67 -30.41 -57.24
CA ALA A 46 -3.44 -29.88 -55.90
C ALA A 46 -4.75 -29.72 -55.12
N GLU A 47 -5.83 -29.32 -55.80
CA GLU A 47 -7.18 -29.24 -55.23
C GLU A 47 -7.69 -30.64 -54.81
N ASP A 48 -7.55 -31.64 -55.67
CA ASP A 48 -7.91 -33.03 -55.38
C ASP A 48 -7.13 -33.59 -54.18
N GLN A 49 -5.84 -33.25 -54.07
CA GLN A 49 -5.02 -33.66 -52.93
C GLN A 49 -5.53 -33.05 -51.62
N LEU A 50 -5.85 -31.76 -51.62
CA LEU A 50 -6.41 -31.07 -50.46
C LEU A 50 -7.79 -31.64 -50.09
N ALA A 51 -8.68 -31.82 -51.07
CA ALA A 51 -10.01 -32.37 -50.86
C ALA A 51 -9.97 -33.79 -50.28
N ASN A 52 -9.09 -34.65 -50.81
CA ASN A 52 -8.90 -36.00 -50.28
C ASN A 52 -8.34 -36.01 -48.85
N PHE A 53 -7.42 -35.08 -48.53
CA PHE A 53 -6.88 -34.95 -47.19
C PHE A 53 -7.96 -34.51 -46.19
N VAL A 54 -8.72 -33.46 -46.53
CA VAL A 54 -9.83 -32.97 -45.69
C VAL A 54 -10.89 -34.06 -45.49
N LYS A 55 -11.23 -34.81 -46.53
CA LYS A 55 -12.17 -35.94 -46.43
C LYS A 55 -11.67 -37.05 -45.48
N LYS A 56 -10.36 -37.30 -45.45
CA LYS A 56 -9.76 -38.36 -44.64
C LYS A 56 -9.60 -37.97 -43.17
N CYS A 57 -9.17 -36.74 -42.90
CA CYS A 57 -8.74 -36.33 -41.55
C CYS A 57 -9.58 -35.19 -40.95
N GLY A 58 -10.41 -34.51 -41.73
CA GLY A 58 -11.10 -33.28 -41.33
C GLY A 58 -11.96 -33.44 -40.09
N PHE A 59 -12.76 -34.51 -40.01
CA PHE A 59 -13.59 -34.79 -38.83
C PHE A 59 -12.74 -35.01 -37.56
N SER A 60 -11.64 -35.75 -37.66
CA SER A 60 -10.75 -36.01 -36.52
C SER A 60 -9.99 -34.77 -36.08
N ILE A 61 -9.63 -33.88 -37.02
CA ILE A 61 -9.06 -32.57 -36.71
C ILE A 61 -10.07 -31.75 -35.91
N VAL A 62 -11.33 -31.67 -36.37
CA VAL A 62 -12.39 -30.91 -35.66
C VAL A 62 -12.64 -31.45 -34.25
N LEU A 63 -12.74 -32.77 -34.08
CA LEU A 63 -12.90 -33.35 -32.75
C LEU A 63 -11.72 -33.03 -31.83
N GLY A 64 -10.48 -33.21 -32.31
CA GLY A 64 -9.31 -32.89 -31.51
C GLY A 64 -9.21 -31.41 -31.16
N LEU A 65 -9.70 -30.50 -32.02
CA LEU A 65 -9.81 -29.08 -31.71
C LEU A 65 -10.83 -28.81 -30.60
N LEU A 66 -11.97 -29.51 -30.61
CA LEU A 66 -12.98 -29.38 -29.56
C LEU A 66 -12.45 -29.87 -28.22
N ASP A 67 -11.73 -31.00 -28.21
CA ASP A 67 -11.09 -31.53 -26.99
C ASP A 67 -10.07 -30.53 -26.43
N GLU A 68 -9.20 -29.95 -27.27
CA GLU A 68 -8.25 -28.91 -26.82
C GLU A 68 -8.96 -27.65 -26.30
N ILE A 69 -10.07 -27.25 -26.94
CA ILE A 69 -10.86 -26.10 -26.47
C ILE A 69 -11.43 -26.40 -25.08
N ASP A 70 -11.99 -27.58 -24.86
CA ASP A 70 -12.57 -27.96 -23.57
C ASP A 70 -11.49 -27.99 -22.47
N GLU A 71 -10.33 -28.59 -22.74
CA GLU A 71 -9.18 -28.59 -21.81
C GLU A 71 -8.71 -27.15 -21.48
N LEU A 72 -8.61 -26.28 -22.49
CA LEU A 72 -8.24 -24.88 -22.30
C LEU A 72 -9.30 -24.10 -21.51
N GLN A 73 -10.58 -24.40 -21.71
CA GLN A 73 -11.66 -23.79 -20.94
C GLN A 73 -11.60 -24.21 -19.47
N GLU A 74 -11.38 -25.50 -19.20
CA GLU A 74 -11.22 -26.02 -17.83
C GLU A 74 -10.00 -25.38 -17.14
N LEU A 75 -8.87 -25.29 -17.84
CA LEU A 75 -7.68 -24.61 -17.33
C LEU A 75 -7.96 -23.14 -17.01
N ARG A 76 -8.67 -22.42 -17.89
CA ARG A 76 -9.07 -21.04 -17.66
C ARG A 76 -9.93 -20.91 -16.39
N HIS A 77 -10.89 -21.80 -16.18
CA HIS A 77 -11.71 -21.80 -14.96
C HIS A 77 -10.88 -22.00 -13.70
N SER A 78 -9.92 -22.94 -13.74
CA SER A 78 -8.98 -23.17 -12.65
C SER A 78 -8.10 -21.94 -12.36
N CYS A 79 -7.55 -21.30 -13.39
CA CYS A 79 -6.75 -20.07 -13.23
C CYS A 79 -7.57 -18.91 -12.64
N LEU A 80 -8.85 -18.78 -13.02
CA LEU A 80 -9.74 -17.77 -12.45
C LEU A 80 -10.00 -18.01 -10.97
N ALA A 81 -10.19 -19.28 -10.56
CA ALA A 81 -10.38 -19.64 -9.16
C ALA A 81 -9.14 -19.31 -8.32
N LEU A 82 -7.96 -19.75 -8.77
CA LEU A 82 -6.68 -19.45 -8.09
C LEU A 82 -6.41 -17.95 -7.99
N ARG A 83 -6.79 -17.17 -9.01
CA ARG A 83 -6.65 -15.71 -8.95
C ARG A 83 -7.52 -15.12 -7.82
N GLY A 84 -8.76 -15.58 -7.68
CA GLY A 84 -9.63 -15.18 -6.58
C GLY A 84 -9.02 -15.52 -5.21
N GLU A 85 -8.48 -16.73 -5.04
CA GLU A 85 -7.80 -17.14 -3.80
C GLU A 85 -6.59 -16.27 -3.48
N ILE A 86 -5.80 -15.88 -4.50
CA ILE A 86 -4.65 -14.98 -4.33
C ILE A 86 -5.12 -13.59 -3.88
N GLU A 87 -6.18 -13.05 -4.50
CA GLU A 87 -6.76 -11.75 -4.14
C GLU A 87 -7.26 -11.76 -2.68
N ASP A 88 -7.91 -12.84 -2.24
CA ASP A 88 -8.37 -13.01 -0.86
C ASP A 88 -7.20 -13.07 0.14
N VAL A 89 -6.14 -13.83 -0.18
CA VAL A 89 -4.93 -13.91 0.64
C VAL A 89 -4.22 -12.55 0.72
N GLN A 90 -4.17 -11.81 -0.39
CA GLN A 90 -3.59 -10.45 -0.41
C GLN A 90 -4.37 -9.50 0.49
N ALA A 91 -5.71 -9.56 0.49
CA ALA A 91 -6.54 -8.75 1.38
C ALA A 91 -6.29 -9.09 2.86
N GLN A 92 -6.23 -10.38 3.20
CA GLN A 92 -5.93 -10.84 4.56
C GLN A 92 -4.54 -10.38 5.03
N LEU A 93 -3.54 -10.42 4.14
CA LEU A 93 -2.19 -9.97 4.48
C LEU A 93 -2.15 -8.47 4.78
N TYR A 94 -2.84 -7.67 3.98
CA TYR A 94 -2.94 -6.22 4.19
C TYR A 94 -3.59 -5.88 5.54
N GLU A 95 -4.67 -6.56 5.90
CA GLU A 95 -5.33 -6.38 7.20
C GLU A 95 -4.43 -6.81 8.37
N ALA A 96 -3.71 -7.93 8.22
CA ALA A 96 -2.80 -8.43 9.24
C ALA A 96 -1.60 -7.50 9.44
N GLU A 97 -1.02 -6.97 8.35
CA GLU A 97 0.08 -6.01 8.41
C GLU A 97 -0.33 -4.72 9.12
N ASN A 98 -1.51 -4.18 8.80
CA ASN A 98 -2.05 -3.01 9.48
C ASN A 98 -2.26 -3.26 10.98
N ARG A 99 -2.76 -4.44 11.35
CA ARG A 99 -2.95 -4.84 12.75
C ARG A 99 -1.60 -4.92 13.48
N ASN A 100 -0.61 -5.57 12.88
CA ASN A 100 0.73 -5.67 13.45
C ASN A 100 1.37 -4.30 13.65
N ASN A 101 1.22 -3.39 12.69
CA ASN A 101 1.72 -2.02 12.82
C ASN A 101 1.04 -1.28 13.97
N ALA A 102 -0.28 -1.41 14.13
CA ALA A 102 -0.99 -0.81 15.27
C ALA A 102 -0.53 -1.39 16.61
N ASP A 103 -0.36 -2.72 16.68
CA ASP A 103 0.14 -3.40 17.88
C ASP A 103 1.59 -2.96 18.21
N ASP A 104 2.43 -2.77 17.20
CA ASP A 104 3.81 -2.28 17.35
C ASP A 104 3.86 -0.83 17.84
N GLU A 105 2.99 0.04 17.34
CA GLU A 105 2.83 1.42 17.82
C GLU A 105 2.40 1.43 19.29
N GLU A 106 1.40 0.62 19.65
CA GLU A 106 0.96 0.48 21.04
C GLU A 106 2.11 -0.01 21.96
N LEU A 107 2.86 -1.02 21.52
CA LEU A 107 4.03 -1.51 22.24
C LEU A 107 5.14 -0.46 22.35
N GLN A 108 5.35 0.36 21.32
CA GLN A 108 6.29 1.48 21.40
C GLN A 108 5.85 2.52 22.44
N GLU A 109 4.57 2.86 22.51
CA GLU A 109 4.06 3.81 23.52
C GLU A 109 4.19 3.25 24.94
N ARG A 110 3.87 1.97 25.14
CA ARG A 110 4.11 1.30 26.44
C ARG A 110 5.58 1.34 26.85
N ARG A 111 6.50 1.05 25.91
CA ARG A 111 7.95 1.14 26.17
C ARG A 111 8.40 2.56 26.53
N LYS A 112 7.85 3.59 25.87
CA LYS A 112 8.15 4.99 26.21
C LYS A 112 7.71 5.31 27.64
N ALA A 113 6.51 4.89 28.02
CA ALA A 113 6.01 5.05 29.38
C ALA A 113 6.91 4.34 30.42
N ASP A 114 7.31 3.09 30.15
CA ASP A 114 8.19 2.32 31.04
C ASP A 114 9.62 2.87 31.12
N SER A 115 10.10 3.52 30.05
CA SER A 115 11.44 4.12 29.99
C SER A 115 11.55 5.51 30.62
N ALA A 116 10.42 6.13 30.99
CA ALA A 116 10.44 7.44 31.62
C ALA A 116 11.04 7.36 33.02
N GLU A 117 11.89 8.32 33.39
CA GLU A 117 12.30 8.45 34.79
C GLU A 117 11.13 9.01 35.61
N PRO A 118 10.79 8.39 36.75
CA PRO A 118 9.78 8.94 37.64
C PRO A 118 10.24 10.30 38.17
N LEU A 119 9.32 11.24 38.34
CA LEU A 119 9.59 12.57 38.90
C LEU A 119 9.33 12.63 40.41
N ALA A 120 8.47 11.73 40.89
CA ALA A 120 8.08 11.60 42.28
C ALA A 120 7.58 10.17 42.51
N TRP A 121 7.24 9.85 43.74
CA TRP A 121 6.45 8.68 44.08
C TRP A 121 5.37 9.04 45.10
N THR A 122 4.39 8.17 45.23
CA THR A 122 3.33 8.25 46.23
C THR A 122 2.95 6.84 46.68
N ASP A 123 1.90 6.68 47.49
CA ASP A 123 1.38 5.37 47.86
C ASP A 123 -0.16 5.28 47.75
N GLU A 124 -0.70 4.08 47.97
CA GLU A 124 -2.15 3.82 47.85
C GLU A 124 -3.01 4.56 48.89
N GLU A 125 -2.44 4.90 50.05
CA GLU A 125 -3.15 5.60 51.12
C GLU A 125 -3.26 7.09 50.79
N GLU A 126 -2.19 7.70 50.32
CA GLU A 126 -2.19 9.07 49.79
C GLU A 126 -3.14 9.22 48.58
N LEU A 127 -3.16 8.24 47.66
CA LEU A 127 -4.12 8.26 46.54
C LEU A 127 -5.58 8.07 46.99
N ARG A 128 -5.82 7.41 48.12
CA ARG A 128 -7.15 7.31 48.72
C ARG A 128 -7.56 8.66 49.32
N ASP A 129 -6.65 9.32 50.00
CA ASP A 129 -6.88 10.66 50.57
C ASP A 129 -7.09 11.70 49.48
N LEU A 130 -6.37 11.60 48.35
CA LEU A 130 -6.62 12.46 47.19
C LEU A 130 -8.08 12.36 46.72
N ARG A 131 -8.62 11.14 46.68
CA ARG A 131 -10.00 10.89 46.27
C ARG A 131 -11.02 11.32 47.33
N ALA A 132 -10.71 11.16 48.61
CA ALA A 132 -11.63 11.44 49.69
C ALA A 132 -11.69 12.93 50.06
N VAL A 133 -10.53 13.60 50.11
CA VAL A 133 -10.38 14.96 50.66
C VAL A 133 -9.65 15.92 49.71
N GLY A 134 -9.20 15.45 48.54
CA GLY A 134 -8.55 16.31 47.53
C GLY A 134 -7.09 16.64 47.82
N PHE A 135 -6.45 15.90 48.75
CA PHE A 135 -5.07 16.12 49.16
C PHE A 135 -4.29 14.81 49.18
N CYS A 136 -3.03 14.84 48.74
CA CYS A 136 -2.12 13.70 48.71
C CYS A 136 -0.69 14.22 48.82
N GLU A 137 0.14 13.54 49.60
CA GLU A 137 1.57 13.76 49.62
C GLU A 137 2.25 13.12 48.41
N MET A 138 3.14 13.90 47.81
CA MET A 138 4.05 13.49 46.75
C MET A 138 5.47 13.55 47.28
N PHE A 139 6.21 12.46 47.12
CA PHE A 139 7.55 12.31 47.65
C PHE A 139 8.59 12.37 46.53
N SER A 140 9.76 12.94 46.82
CA SER A 140 10.89 12.98 45.89
C SER A 140 11.44 11.58 45.59
N VAL A 141 11.87 11.36 44.35
CA VAL A 141 12.43 10.09 43.86
C VAL A 141 13.68 9.67 44.62
N GLU A 142 14.55 10.64 44.94
CA GLU A 142 15.75 10.41 45.75
C GLU A 142 16.00 11.54 46.76
N PRO A 143 16.42 11.21 48.00
CA PRO A 143 16.45 9.86 48.57
C PRO A 143 15.06 9.41 49.04
N ILE A 144 14.71 8.15 48.77
CA ILE A 144 13.54 7.51 49.40
C ILE A 144 13.79 7.46 50.91
N SER A 145 12.80 7.89 51.70
CA SER A 145 12.91 7.88 53.17
C SER A 145 13.26 6.47 53.67
N LYS A 146 14.15 6.38 54.65
CA LYS A 146 14.57 5.11 55.29
C LYS A 146 13.40 4.30 55.87
N ASP A 147 12.30 4.97 56.18
CA ASP A 147 11.10 4.40 56.79
C ASP A 147 10.02 4.07 55.74
N ALA A 148 10.27 4.33 54.45
CA ALA A 148 9.33 4.05 53.38
C ALA A 148 9.30 2.54 53.06
N ASP A 149 8.11 1.96 53.01
CA ASP A 149 7.91 0.62 52.49
C ASP A 149 8.06 0.63 50.97
N ILE A 150 9.18 0.10 50.48
CA ILE A 150 9.50 0.02 49.04
C ILE A 150 8.39 -0.69 48.25
N ARG A 151 7.62 -1.60 48.87
CA ARG A 151 6.51 -2.31 48.22
C ARG A 151 5.27 -1.43 48.01
N ARG A 152 5.20 -0.27 48.66
CA ARG A 152 4.10 0.70 48.55
C ARG A 152 4.43 1.86 47.61
N VAL A 153 5.64 1.92 47.07
CA VAL A 153 6.09 3.00 46.19
C VAL A 153 5.39 2.89 44.83
N ILE A 154 4.54 3.88 44.54
CA ILE A 154 3.90 4.07 43.24
C ILE A 154 4.64 5.22 42.53
N PRO A 155 5.44 4.96 41.48
CA PRO A 155 6.16 6.00 40.75
C PRO A 155 5.18 6.91 39.98
N LEU A 156 5.43 8.21 40.04
CA LEU A 156 4.68 9.24 39.34
C LEU A 156 5.50 9.79 38.18
N TYR A 157 4.93 9.71 36.98
CA TYR A 157 5.55 10.18 35.75
C TYR A 157 4.92 11.48 35.27
N ARG A 158 5.69 12.28 34.53
CA ARG A 158 5.16 13.46 33.88
C ARG A 158 4.13 13.03 32.83
N HIS A 159 2.92 13.58 32.91
CA HIS A 159 2.00 13.46 31.79
C HIS A 159 2.58 14.18 30.57
N ALA A 160 2.51 13.56 29.38
CA ALA A 160 2.99 14.17 28.15
C ALA A 160 2.28 15.52 27.95
N GLN A 161 3.01 16.62 28.07
CA GLN A 161 2.43 17.92 27.75
C GLN A 161 2.21 17.96 26.23
N PRO A 162 1.04 18.42 25.76
CA PRO A 162 0.80 18.56 24.34
C PRO A 162 1.93 19.42 23.77
N THR A 163 2.67 18.85 22.82
CA THR A 163 3.76 19.56 22.16
C THR A 163 3.13 20.76 21.47
N LEU A 164 3.59 21.97 21.79
CA LEU A 164 3.13 23.17 21.11
C LEU A 164 3.40 23.00 19.60
N VAL A 165 2.32 22.74 18.86
CA VAL A 165 2.33 22.60 17.40
C VAL A 165 2.48 23.99 16.82
N VAL A 166 3.63 24.25 16.20
CA VAL A 166 3.88 25.51 15.50
C VAL A 166 3.55 25.26 14.03
N PRO A 167 2.57 25.97 13.45
CA PRO A 167 2.23 25.82 12.03
C PRO A 167 3.43 26.12 11.10
N PRO A 168 3.44 25.59 9.86
CA PRO A 168 4.51 25.88 8.90
C PRO A 168 4.51 27.35 8.48
N ALA A 169 5.65 27.82 7.97
CA ALA A 169 5.71 29.12 7.32
C ALA A 169 4.95 29.04 5.99
N ILE A 170 4.33 30.15 5.58
CA ILE A 170 3.58 30.22 4.33
C ILE A 170 4.17 31.28 3.40
N GLU A 171 4.05 31.03 2.11
CA GLU A 171 4.35 32.00 1.06
C GLU A 171 3.09 32.81 0.72
N PRO A 172 3.24 34.04 0.18
CA PRO A 172 2.11 34.90 -0.20
C PRO A 172 1.46 34.42 -1.50
N ASP A 173 0.87 33.22 -1.45
CA ASP A 173 0.18 32.59 -2.56
C ASP A 173 -1.34 32.55 -2.34
N TYR A 174 -2.10 32.79 -3.40
CA TYR A 174 -3.56 32.89 -3.34
C TYR A 174 -4.22 31.60 -2.84
N GLU A 175 -3.78 30.44 -3.33
CA GLU A 175 -4.34 29.14 -2.96
C GLU A 175 -3.97 28.78 -1.52
N VAL A 176 -2.73 29.10 -1.11
CA VAL A 176 -2.28 28.93 0.28
C VAL A 176 -3.14 29.76 1.23
N ILE A 177 -3.38 31.05 0.94
CA ILE A 177 -4.21 31.91 1.79
C ILE A 177 -5.67 31.45 1.81
N LYS A 178 -6.23 31.02 0.66
CA LYS A 178 -7.59 30.47 0.61
C LYS A 178 -7.75 29.17 1.39
N SER A 179 -6.72 28.34 1.47
CA SER A 179 -6.78 27.11 2.28
C SER A 179 -6.94 27.41 3.78
N ILE A 180 -6.41 28.55 4.24
CA ILE A 180 -6.45 28.99 5.64
C ILE A 180 -7.71 29.83 5.91
N LEU A 181 -8.07 30.72 4.98
CA LEU A 181 -9.23 31.61 5.05
C LEU A 181 -10.10 31.44 3.79
N PRO A 182 -10.95 30.39 3.71
CA PRO A 182 -11.69 30.05 2.49
C PRO A 182 -12.67 31.11 2.01
N THR A 183 -13.12 31.97 2.91
CA THR A 183 -14.06 33.06 2.62
C THR A 183 -13.37 34.36 2.21
N ALA A 184 -12.05 34.43 2.28
CA ALA A 184 -11.31 35.60 1.83
C ALA A 184 -11.25 35.63 0.29
N ASN A 185 -11.32 36.84 -0.28
CA ASN A 185 -11.02 37.08 -1.69
C ASN A 185 -9.83 38.05 -1.79
N PRO A 186 -8.61 37.59 -1.42
CA PRO A 186 -7.45 38.46 -1.37
C PRO A 186 -6.98 38.81 -2.78
N ASP A 187 -6.62 40.08 -2.98
CA ASP A 187 -5.74 40.45 -4.08
C ASP A 187 -4.28 40.11 -3.74
N GLU A 188 -3.36 40.36 -4.67
CA GLU A 188 -1.93 40.07 -4.49
C GLU A 188 -1.34 40.79 -3.26
N TYR A 189 -1.76 42.03 -3.00
CA TYR A 189 -1.31 42.80 -1.84
C TYR A 189 -1.83 42.18 -0.53
N ALA A 190 -3.10 41.79 -0.49
CA ALA A 190 -3.69 41.12 0.68
C ALA A 190 -3.03 39.76 0.96
N CYS A 191 -2.57 39.04 -0.05
CA CYS A 191 -1.81 37.79 0.13
C CYS A 191 -0.47 38.04 0.84
N CYS A 192 0.26 39.09 0.45
CA CYS A 192 1.51 39.49 1.11
C CYS A 192 1.30 39.80 2.60
N ILE A 193 0.31 40.62 2.92
CA ILE A 193 0.03 41.01 4.31
C ILE A 193 -0.40 39.80 5.15
N ALA A 194 -1.22 38.91 4.60
CA ALA A 194 -1.66 37.71 5.31
C ALA A 194 -0.50 36.76 5.62
N ALA A 195 0.40 36.54 4.66
CA ALA A 195 1.60 35.72 4.85
C ALA A 195 2.55 36.33 5.89
N ASP A 196 2.78 37.65 5.84
CA ASP A 196 3.62 38.35 6.82
C ASP A 196 3.06 38.24 8.24
N MET A 197 1.74 38.47 8.41
CA MET A 197 1.08 38.34 9.70
C MET A 197 1.14 36.91 10.24
N TRP A 198 0.89 35.91 9.40
CA TRP A 198 0.99 34.49 9.77
C TRP A 198 2.41 34.15 10.24
N ASN A 199 3.41 34.52 9.44
CA ASN A 199 4.81 34.23 9.74
C ASN A 199 5.31 34.99 10.97
N ALA A 200 4.80 36.19 11.25
CA ALA A 200 5.09 36.94 12.47
C ALA A 200 4.50 36.27 13.73
N CYS A 201 3.24 35.84 13.69
CA CYS A 201 2.63 35.08 14.78
C CYS A 201 3.36 33.76 15.02
N ARG A 202 3.72 33.04 13.95
CA ARG A 202 4.54 31.82 14.01
C ARG A 202 5.90 32.08 14.67
N ALA A 203 6.58 33.16 14.29
CA ALA A 203 7.85 33.56 14.88
C ALA A 203 7.72 33.86 16.38
N ALA A 204 6.64 34.52 16.81
CA ALA A 204 6.36 34.75 18.22
C ALA A 204 6.13 33.45 19.00
N MET A 205 5.40 32.48 18.42
CA MET A 205 5.22 31.15 19.03
C MET A 205 6.56 30.41 19.20
N LEU A 206 7.49 30.57 18.25
CA LEU A 206 8.85 30.02 18.35
C LEU A 206 9.71 30.73 19.41
N GLN A 207 9.57 32.05 19.56
CA GLN A 207 10.27 32.83 20.59
C GLN A 207 9.71 32.61 22.01
N GLY A 208 8.41 32.32 22.15
CA GLY A 208 7.82 31.89 23.42
C GLY A 208 8.41 30.57 23.94
N LYS A 209 8.77 29.66 23.02
CA LYS A 209 9.46 28.40 23.31
C LYS A 209 10.86 28.59 23.93
N THR A 210 11.58 29.65 23.56
CA THR A 210 12.93 29.92 24.08
C THR A 210 12.92 30.74 25.39
N SER A 211 11.86 31.50 25.64
CA SER A 211 11.76 32.38 26.81
C SER A 211 11.46 31.63 28.13
N ALA A 212 10.81 30.46 28.06
CA ALA A 212 10.58 29.60 29.22
C ALA A 212 11.86 28.91 29.76
N VAL A 213 13.00 29.05 29.07
CA VAL A 213 14.31 28.49 29.48
C VAL A 213 15.14 29.49 30.29
N ARG A 214 14.74 30.77 30.41
CA ARG A 214 15.48 31.73 31.24
C ARG A 214 14.96 31.73 32.67
N ALA A 215 15.61 30.95 33.53
CA ALA A 215 15.43 30.99 34.97
C ALA A 215 15.49 32.44 35.52
N PRO A 216 14.67 32.81 36.53
CA PRO A 216 14.85 34.09 37.21
C PRO A 216 16.21 34.08 37.91
N LYS A 217 17.02 35.11 37.65
CA LYS A 217 18.27 35.33 38.38
C LYS A 217 17.92 35.51 39.86
N SER A 218 18.47 34.63 40.69
CA SER A 218 18.48 34.74 42.15
C SER A 218 19.00 36.12 42.55
N GLY A 219 18.13 36.97 43.06
CA GLY A 219 18.51 38.20 43.75
C GLY A 219 19.11 37.84 45.11
N GLU A 220 20.33 38.33 45.35
CA GLU A 220 20.97 38.36 46.65
C GLU A 220 20.06 39.11 47.64
N VAL A 221 19.68 38.44 48.74
CA VAL A 221 19.20 39.11 49.95
C VAL A 221 20.30 38.93 50.98
N SER A 222 21.08 40.00 51.16
CA SER A 222 22.02 40.17 52.25
C SER A 222 21.22 40.55 53.51
N CYS A 223 21.33 39.74 54.56
CA CYS A 223 20.82 40.09 55.88
C CYS A 223 21.76 41.10 56.55
N GLY A 224 21.24 42.30 56.82
CA GLY A 224 21.70 43.19 57.89
C GLY A 224 20.70 43.18 59.02
#